data_AF-A0A444R2W4-F1
#
_entry.id   AF-A0A444R2W4-F1
#
_cell.length_a   1.000
_cell.length_b   1.000
_cell.length_c   1.000
_cell.angle_alpha   90.00
_cell.angle_beta   90.00
_cell.angle_gamma   90.00
#
_symmetry.space_group_name_H-M   'P 1'
#
loop_
_entity.id
_entity.type
_entity.pdbx_description
1 polymer ?
#
loop_
_entity_poly.entity_id
_entity_poly.type
_entity_poly.pdbx_seq_one_letter_code
_entity_poly.pdbx_strand_id
1 'polypeptide(L)' 'MAKNTSCGVQLRIRGKVQGVGFRPFVWQLAQQLNLHGDVCNDGDGVEVRLLE' A
#
# COMPACT_ATOMS: atom_id res chain seq x y z
N MET A 1 18.26 -14.22 -16.02
CA MET A 1 17.66 -13.46 -14.91
C MET A 1 16.20 -13.14 -15.28
N ALA A 2 15.28 -14.07 -15.01
CA ALA A 2 13.86 -13.79 -15.21
C ALA A 2 13.42 -12.77 -14.16
N LYS A 3 12.87 -11.63 -14.58
CA LYS A 3 12.14 -10.76 -13.67
C LYS A 3 10.94 -11.56 -13.21
N ASN A 4 10.89 -11.92 -11.94
CA ASN A 4 9.67 -12.45 -11.33
C ASN A 4 8.62 -11.34 -11.45
N THR A 5 7.77 -11.39 -12.48
CA THR A 5 6.54 -10.61 -12.55
C THR A 5 5.57 -11.21 -11.55
N SER A 6 5.80 -10.94 -10.26
CA SER A 6 4.74 -11.06 -9.26
C SER A 6 3.66 -10.06 -9.67
N CYS A 7 2.55 -10.57 -10.19
CA CYS A 7 1.39 -9.75 -10.49
C CYS A 7 0.79 -9.31 -9.14
N GLY A 8 0.30 -8.08 -9.10
CA GLY A 8 -0.06 -7.41 -7.86
C GLY A 8 -0.70 -6.07 -8.18
N VAL A 9 -1.35 -5.46 -7.19
CA VAL A 9 -2.10 -4.21 -7.37
C VAL A 9 -1.35 -3.07 -6.69
N GLN A 10 -1.09 -2.01 -7.45
CA GLN A 10 -0.53 -0.76 -6.91
C GLN A 10 -1.60 0.34 -6.92
N LEU A 11 -1.80 0.95 -5.76
CA LEU A 11 -2.77 2.02 -5.54
C LEU A 11 -2.02 3.30 -5.15
N ARG A 12 -2.31 4.40 -5.84
CA ARG A 12 -1.80 5.73 -5.53
C ARG A 12 -2.92 6.58 -4.94
N ILE A 13 -2.76 7.01 -3.68
CA ILE A 13 -3.72 7.85 -2.98
C ILE A 13 -3.13 9.24 -2.82
N ARG A 14 -3.85 10.26 -3.31
CA ARG A 14 -3.48 11.68 -3.24
C ARG A 14 -4.44 12.45 -2.34
N GLY A 15 -4.00 13.59 -1.83
CA GLY A 15 -4.79 14.46 -0.95
C GLY A 15 -4.22 14.54 0.46
N LYS A 16 -5.04 14.96 1.43
CA LYS A 16 -4.62 15.10 2.84
C LYS A 16 -4.55 13.74 3.54
N VAL A 17 -3.48 12.99 3.27
CA VAL A 17 -3.28 11.60 3.76
C VAL A 17 -2.06 11.43 4.68
N GLN A 18 -1.25 12.48 4.85
CA GLN A 18 -0.09 12.47 5.74
C GLN A 18 -0.45 13.00 7.13
N GLY A 19 0.14 12.42 8.18
CA GLY A 19 -0.08 12.84 9.57
C GLY A 19 -1.46 12.51 10.16
N VAL A 20 -2.32 11.80 9.42
CA VAL A 20 -3.70 11.47 9.83
C VAL A 20 -3.90 10.02 10.30
N GLY A 21 -2.82 9.24 10.40
CA GLY A 21 -2.91 7.81 10.75
C GLY A 21 -3.29 6.88 9.57
N PHE A 22 -3.14 7.35 8.33
CA PHE A 22 -3.53 6.57 7.13
C PHE A 22 -2.77 5.23 6.99
N ARG A 23 -1.45 5.22 7.22
CA ARG A 23 -0.63 3.98 7.17
C ARG A 23 -1.10 2.93 8.18
N PRO A 24 -1.24 3.25 9.49
CA PRO A 24 -1.83 2.32 10.46
C PRO A 24 -3.19 1.76 10.02
N PHE A 25 -4.08 2.61 9.49
CA PHE A 25 -5.40 2.16 9.00
C PHE A 25 -5.29 1.14 7.86
N VAL A 26 -4.48 1.43 6.83
CA VAL A 26 -4.27 0.51 5.70
C VAL A 26 -3.67 -0.81 6.18
N TRP A 27 -2.67 -0.75 7.08
CA TRP A 27 -2.05 -1.96 7.63
C TRP A 27 -3.07 -2.83 8.37
N GLN A 28 -3.90 -2.24 9.25
CA GLN A 28 -4.94 -2.97 9.98
C GLN A 28 -5.97 -3.61 9.04
N LEU A 29 -6.43 -2.87 8.02
CA LEU A 29 -7.38 -3.37 7.03
C LEU A 29 -6.79 -4.53 6.22
N ALA A 30 -5.52 -4.44 5.81
CA ALA A 30 -4.84 -5.52 5.12
C ALA A 30 -4.75 -6.79 5.98
N GLN A 31 -4.46 -6.67 7.28
CA GLN A 31 -4.48 -7.82 8.20
C GLN A 31 -5.87 -8.45 8.32
N GLN A 32 -6.93 -7.64 8.42
CA GLN A 32 -8.31 -8.13 8.51
C GLN A 32 -8.77 -8.86 7.24
N LEU A 33 -8.26 -8.45 6.08
CA LEU A 33 -8.59 -9.05 4.78
C LEU A 33 -7.59 -10.15 4.35
N ASN A 34 -6.61 -10.49 5.21
CA ASN A 34 -5.53 -11.43 4.91
C ASN A 34 -4.76 -11.08 3.61
N LEU A 35 -4.55 -9.79 3.36
CA LEU A 35 -3.82 -9.27 2.23
C LEU A 35 -2.35 -9.02 2.59
N HIS A 36 -1.47 -9.27 1.63
CA HIS A 36 -0.03 -9.12 1.78
C HIS A 36 0.50 -7.97 0.93
N GLY A 37 1.55 -7.30 1.40
CA GLY A 37 2.14 -6.17 0.70
C GLY A 37 2.64 -5.09 1.64
N ASP A 38 2.67 -3.85 1.17
CA ASP A 38 3.19 -2.73 1.93
C ASP A 38 2.45 -1.41 1.66
N VAL A 39 2.62 -0.46 2.59
CA VAL A 39 2.08 0.89 2.48
C VAL A 39 3.14 1.91 2.87
N CYS A 40 3.36 2.90 2.00
CA CYS A 40 4.37 3.94 2.16
C CYS A 40 3.76 5.33 1.99
N ASN A 41 4.22 6.31 2.78
CA ASN A 41 3.99 7.72 2.48
C ASN A 41 5.20 8.27 1.72
N ASP A 42 4.96 9.06 0.68
CA ASP A 42 5.97 9.85 -0.01
C ASP A 42 5.46 11.29 -0.25
N GLY A 43 6.23 12.11 -0.96
CA GLY A 43 5.88 13.49 -1.25
C GLY A 43 4.59 13.66 -2.07
N ASP A 44 4.16 12.63 -2.80
CA ASP A 44 2.97 12.65 -3.66
C ASP A 44 1.72 12.07 -2.97
N GLY A 45 1.86 11.53 -1.76
CA GLY A 45 0.74 11.00 -0.95
C GLY A 45 1.08 9.64 -0.33
N VAL A 46 0.19 8.66 -0.53
CA VAL A 46 0.38 7.28 -0.08
C VAL A 46 0.41 6.34 -1.27
N GLU A 47 1.35 5.40 -1.24
CA GLU A 47 1.39 4.26 -2.14
C GLU A 47 1.10 2.98 -1.37
N VAL A 48 0.18 2.17 -1.88
CA VAL A 48 -0.12 0.82 -1.36
C VAL A 48 0.21 -0.17 -2.47
N ARG A 49 0.98 -1.20 -2.13
CA ARG A 49 1.29 -2.32 -3.02
C ARG A 49 0.77 -3.60 -2.40
N LEU A 50 -0.10 -4.31 -3.12
CA LEU A 50 -0.64 -5.61 -2.73
C LEU A 50 0.00 -6.69 -3.59
N LEU A 51 0.39 -7.79 -2.94
CA LEU A 51 0.92 -8.99 -3.57
C LEU A 51 -0.24 -9.95 -3.88
N GLU A 52 -0.18 -10.66 -5.01
CA GLU A 52 -1.03 -11.84 -5.27
C GLU A 52 -0.65 -13.03 -4.39
#